data_AF-A0AA45W0Y2-F1
#
_entry.id   AF-A0AA45W0Y2-F1
#
_cell.length_a   1.000
_cell.length_b   1.000
_cell.length_c   1.000
_cell.angle_alpha   90.00
_cell.angle_beta   90.00
_cell.angle_gamma   90.00
#
_symmetry.space_group_name_H-M   'P 1'
#
loop_
_entity.id
_entity.type
_entity.pdbx_description
1 polymer ?
#
loop_
_entity_poly.entity_id
_entity_poly.type
_entity_poly.pdbx_seq_one_letter_code
_entity_poly.pdbx_strand_id
1 'polypeptide(L)' 'MRKLAFAMVGIAVLSACSIDPKDWETDPVTVDTPNGQVVCQLYSPDMVRWDRAIERPENMSVETADAYCHNEGVKQKNM' A
#
# COMPACT_ATOMS: atom_id res chain seq x y z
N MET A 1 -31.57 -28.70 2.93
CA MET A 1 -31.19 -27.69 3.95
C MET A 1 -29.88 -27.97 4.68
N ARG A 2 -29.54 -29.21 5.06
CA ARG A 2 -28.29 -29.53 5.81
C ARG A 2 -26.97 -29.25 5.06
N LYS A 3 -26.95 -29.35 3.72
CA LYS A 3 -25.78 -29.01 2.89
C LYS A 3 -25.54 -27.49 2.76
N LEU A 4 -26.61 -26.69 2.85
CA LEU A 4 -26.54 -25.22 2.79
C LEU A 4 -25.95 -24.63 4.08
N ALA A 5 -26.21 -25.26 5.22
CA ALA A 5 -25.62 -24.86 6.51
C ALA A 5 -24.09 -25.03 6.53
N PHE A 6 -23.56 -26.11 5.94
CA PHE A 6 -22.12 -26.32 5.84
C PHE A 6 -21.42 -25.31 4.93
N ALA A 7 -22.07 -24.90 3.83
CA ALA A 7 -21.54 -23.89 2.92
C ALA A 7 -21.45 -22.49 3.58
N MET A 8 -22.44 -22.11 4.39
CA MET A 8 -22.43 -20.81 5.09
C MET A 8 -21.33 -20.71 6.15
N VAL A 9 -21.06 -21.79 6.90
CA VAL A 9 -19.96 -21.82 7.88
C VAL A 9 -18.61 -21.65 7.19
N GLY A 10 -18.41 -22.27 6.01
CA GLY A 10 -17.17 -22.15 5.25
C GLY A 10 -16.86 -20.72 4.79
N ILE A 11 -17.89 -19.96 4.38
CA ILE A 11 -17.71 -18.56 3.91
C ILE A 11 -17.37 -17.63 5.09
N ALA A 12 -18.01 -17.82 6.26
CA ALA A 12 -17.80 -16.97 7.43
C ALA A 12 -16.37 -17.08 8.03
N VAL A 13 -15.72 -18.24 7.91
CA VAL A 13 -14.36 -18.46 8.41
C VAL A 13 -13.30 -17.78 7.51
N LEU A 14 -13.56 -17.66 6.20
CA LEU A 14 -12.60 -17.06 5.26
C LEU A 14 -12.55 -15.53 5.32
N SER A 15 -13.60 -14.87 5.81
CA SER A 15 -13.63 -13.41 6.00
C SER A 15 -12.86 -12.92 7.24
N ALA A 16 -12.35 -13.82 8.10
CA ALA A 16 -11.70 -13.46 9.35
C ALA A 16 -10.21 -13.07 9.19
N CYS A 17 -9.60 -13.29 8.03
CA CYS A 17 -8.21 -12.90 7.75
C CYS A 17 -8.19 -11.65 6.83
N SER A 18 -8.50 -10.48 7.39
CA SER A 18 -8.24 -9.21 6.69
C SER A 18 -6.81 -8.78 6.96
N ILE A 19 -6.02 -8.57 5.90
CA ILE A 19 -4.67 -7.98 6.02
C ILE A 19 -4.85 -6.47 6.14
N ASP A 20 -4.44 -5.87 7.26
CA ASP A 20 -4.41 -4.41 7.41
C ASP A 20 -3.07 -3.87 6.86
N PRO A 21 -3.08 -2.99 5.85
CA PRO A 21 -1.85 -2.36 5.35
C PRO A 21 -1.01 -1.70 6.43
N LYS A 22 -1.63 -1.17 7.48
CA LYS A 22 -0.94 -0.49 8.57
C LYS A 22 0.10 -1.37 9.28
N ASP A 23 -0.15 -2.67 9.34
CA ASP A 23 0.78 -3.63 9.96
C ASP A 23 2.10 -3.79 9.18
N TRP A 24 2.18 -3.21 7.98
CA TRP A 24 3.30 -3.33 7.05
C TRP A 24 3.91 -1.99 6.68
N GLU A 25 3.47 -0.90 7.32
CA GLU A 25 4.00 0.45 7.10
C GLU A 25 5.44 0.55 7.62
N THR A 26 6.31 1.15 6.81
CA THR A 26 7.64 1.59 7.26
C THR A 26 7.58 3.03 7.76
N ASP A 27 8.69 3.53 8.30
CA ASP A 27 8.83 4.97 8.51
C ASP A 27 8.65 5.71 7.16
N PRO A 28 7.91 6.84 7.14
CA PRO A 28 7.75 7.62 5.91
C PRO A 28 9.08 8.11 5.35
N VAL A 29 9.18 8.10 4.02
CA VAL A 29 10.37 8.59 3.31
C VAL A 29 10.03 9.83 2.50
N THR A 30 10.97 10.75 2.42
CA THR A 30 10.83 11.94 1.57
C THR A 30 11.59 11.74 0.27
N VAL A 31 10.91 11.93 -0.86
CA VAL A 31 11.45 11.80 -2.21
C VAL A 31 11.49 13.17 -2.86
N ASP A 32 12.68 13.60 -3.27
CA ASP A 32 12.86 14.82 -4.06
C ASP A 32 12.45 14.56 -5.52
N THR A 33 11.54 15.38 -6.03
CA THR A 33 11.09 15.34 -7.43
C THR A 33 11.30 16.70 -8.11
N PRO A 34 11.30 16.77 -9.45
CA PRO A 34 11.38 18.05 -10.16
C PRO A 34 10.26 19.05 -9.81
N ASN A 35 9.13 18.56 -9.30
CA ASN A 35 7.94 19.37 -9.00
C ASN A 35 7.77 19.65 -7.50
N GLY A 36 8.75 19.28 -6.67
CA GLY A 36 8.72 19.43 -5.21
C GLY A 36 8.88 18.10 -4.46
N GLN A 37 8.90 18.17 -3.13
CA GLN A 37 9.04 17.00 -2.27
C GLN A 37 7.73 16.22 -2.19
N VAL A 38 7.83 14.89 -2.22
CA VAL A 38 6.73 13.96 -1.95
C VAL A 38 7.09 13.16 -0.71
N VAL A 39 6.18 13.08 0.27
CA VAL A 39 6.33 12.20 1.42
C VAL A 39 5.56 10.92 1.13
N CYS A 40 6.27 9.81 1.12
CA CYS A 40 5.78 8.49 0.76
C CYS A 40 5.60 7.63 2.00
N GLN A 41 4.42 7.01 2.11
CA GLN A 41 4.26 5.82 2.93
C GLN A 41 4.66 4.62 2.08
N LEU A 42 5.77 3.98 2.45
CA LEU A 42 6.15 2.70 1.88
C LEU A 42 5.64 1.57 2.78
N TYR A 43 5.35 0.44 2.15
CA TYR A 43 5.00 -0.79 2.83
C TYR A 43 6.16 -1.78 2.71
N SER A 44 6.04 -2.94 3.36
CA SER A 44 7.02 -4.02 3.27
C SER A 44 7.54 -4.22 1.83
N PRO A 45 8.83 -4.58 1.62
CA PRO A 45 9.42 -4.78 0.30
C PRO A 45 8.68 -5.78 -0.60
N ASP A 46 7.83 -6.63 -0.02
CA ASP A 46 7.00 -7.58 -0.76
C ASP A 46 5.64 -7.01 -1.20
N MET A 47 5.28 -5.80 -0.76
CA MET A 47 3.98 -5.15 -0.99
C MET A 47 4.09 -3.71 -1.52
N VAL A 48 5.07 -3.45 -2.37
CA VAL A 48 5.29 -2.16 -3.08
C VAL A 48 4.04 -1.64 -3.82
N ARG A 49 3.07 -2.51 -4.14
CA ARG A 49 1.80 -2.09 -4.77
C ARG A 49 0.95 -1.19 -3.86
N TRP A 50 1.24 -1.12 -2.56
CA TRP A 50 0.52 -0.29 -1.60
C TRP A 50 1.17 1.06 -1.37
N ASP A 51 2.42 1.24 -1.84
CA ASP A 51 3.18 2.46 -1.66
C ASP A 51 2.43 3.65 -2.26
N ARG A 52 2.31 4.71 -1.47
CA ARG A 52 1.48 5.86 -1.80
C ARG A 52 2.01 7.15 -1.19
N ALA A 53 1.69 8.27 -1.81
CA ALA A 53 1.97 9.57 -1.26
C ALA A 53 1.03 9.88 -0.09
N ILE A 54 1.60 10.30 1.03
CA ILE A 54 0.86 10.88 2.17
C ILE A 54 0.92 12.40 2.18
N GLU A 55 1.94 12.98 1.53
CA GLU A 55 2.02 14.41 1.24
C GLU A 55 2.58 14.61 -0.17
N ARG A 56 2.04 15.60 -0.89
CA ARG A 56 2.49 15.98 -2.24
C ARG A 56 2.28 17.47 -2.50
N PRO A 57 3.01 18.07 -3.46
CA PRO A 57 2.73 19.43 -3.91
C PRO A 57 1.31 19.57 -4.49
N GLU A 58 0.70 20.74 -4.31
CA GLU A 58 -0.68 21.02 -4.80
C GLU A 58 -0.80 20.86 -6.32
N ASN A 59 0.26 21.20 -7.05
CA ASN A 59 0.34 21.13 -8.52
C ASN A 59 0.68 19.72 -9.06
N MET A 60 0.86 18.71 -8.20
CA MET A 60 1.16 17.33 -8.61
C MET A 60 -0.09 16.46 -8.48
N SER A 61 -0.40 15.60 -9.44
CA SER A 61 -1.54 14.67 -9.29
C SER A 61 -1.22 13.58 -8.25
N VAL A 62 -2.26 12.98 -7.69
CA VAL A 62 -2.11 11.81 -6.79
C VAL A 62 -1.39 10.67 -7.52
N GLU A 63 -1.82 10.35 -8.75
CA GLU A 63 -1.22 9.29 -9.56
C GLU A 63 0.27 9.51 -9.81
N THR A 64 0.68 10.75 -10.11
CA THR A 64 2.10 11.07 -10.31
C THR A 64 2.88 10.95 -9.01
N ALA A 65 2.33 11.40 -7.88
CA ALA A 65 2.99 11.27 -6.58
C ALA A 65 3.13 9.79 -6.16
N ASP A 66 2.08 9.00 -6.33
CA ASP A 66 2.09 7.56 -6.04
C ASP A 66 3.09 6.80 -6.92
N ALA A 67 3.27 7.20 -8.19
CA ALA A 67 4.29 6.63 -9.06
C ALA A 67 5.72 6.87 -8.53
N TYR A 68 6.00 8.05 -7.95
CA TYR A 68 7.29 8.30 -7.29
C TYR A 68 7.47 7.40 -6.06
N CYS A 69 6.43 7.25 -5.23
CA CYS A 69 6.49 6.40 -4.04
C CYS A 69 6.68 4.93 -4.40
N HIS A 70 5.96 4.43 -5.42
CA HIS A 70 6.14 3.08 -5.93
C HIS A 70 7.58 2.85 -6.43
N ASN A 71 8.13 3.78 -7.21
CA ASN A 71 9.50 3.67 -7.71
C ASN A 71 10.54 3.64 -6.58
N GLU A 72 10.33 4.42 -5.52
CA GLU A 72 11.21 4.38 -4.33
C GLU A 72 11.11 3.04 -3.60
N GLY A 73 9.91 2.49 -3.42
CA GLY A 73 9.73 1.15 -2.84
C GLY A 73 10.39 0.04 -3.68
N VAL A 74 10.27 0.10 -5.02
CA VAL A 74 10.99 -0.82 -5.92
C VAL A 74 12.51 -0.68 -5.75
N LYS A 75 13.01 0.54 -5.61
CA LYS A 75 14.44 0.78 -5.40
C LYS A 75 14.92 0.16 -4.09
N GLN A 76 14.20 0.37 -2.98
CA GLN A 76 14.57 -0.18 -1.67
C GLN A 76 14.47 -1.71 -1.62
N LYS A 77 13.51 -2.32 -2.32
CA LYS A 77 13.40 -3.79 -2.45
C LYS A 77 14.67 -4.42 -3.07
N ASN A 78 15.33 -3.70 -3.98
CA ASN A 78 16.46 -4.21 -4.76
C ASN A 78 17.84 -3.83 -4.18
N MET A 79 17.90 -3.20 -3.00
CA MET A 79 19.13 -2.88 -2.27
C MET A 79 19.52 -4.01 -1.32
#